data_AF-A0A941NI49-F1
#
_entry.id   AF-A0A941NI49-F1
#
_cell.length_a   1.000
_cell.length_b   1.000
_cell.length_c   1.000
_cell.angle_alpha   90.00
_cell.angle_beta   90.00
_cell.angle_gamma   90.00
#
_symmetry.space_group_name_H-M   'P 1'
#
loop_
_entity.id
_entity.type
_entity.pdbx_description
1 polymer ?
#
loop_
_entity_poly.entity_id
_entity_poly.type
_entity_poly.pdbx_seq_one_letter_code
_entity_poly.pdbx_strand_id
1 'polypeptide(L)'
;MTKSIHRRGFIQGAAVAGALAAAPASAQPKGKPGTETKTPGLTTDKLKQQRPPFRVGFQHVFDPSVGEKEAWYINDHCFIRANDGTWHLFGITHQEPANPDQESFFLHATAKDVKGPWTKQAPVMQADAKFGESVVWAPHVVAHDGKYWMFYCAGGNSHEQFHIHMATSSDLASWTRHPANPMVVDGYDARDPMVLRVGNQWVLYYCATETPQGGHHVVKAVTSPDL
;
A
#
# COMPACT_ATOMS: atom_id res chain seq x y z
N MET A 1 5.38 19.11 2.09
CA MET A 1 4.00 19.55 1.83
C MET A 1 3.14 18.30 1.71
N THR A 2 2.27 18.02 2.68
CA THR A 2 1.41 16.83 2.67
C THR A 2 0.21 17.11 1.77
N LYS A 3 0.04 16.34 0.69
CA LYS A 3 -1.15 16.44 -0.17
C LYS A 3 -2.31 15.70 0.48
N SER A 4 -3.47 16.34 0.55
CA SER A 4 -4.72 15.73 1.02
C SER A 4 -5.49 15.16 -0.17
N ILE A 5 -5.98 13.93 -0.05
CA ILE A 5 -6.83 13.26 -1.04
C ILE A 5 -8.23 13.11 -0.43
N HIS A 6 -9.27 13.53 -1.16
CA HIS A 6 -10.68 13.40 -0.77
C HIS A 6 -11.41 12.40 -1.66
N ARG A 7 -12.39 11.67 -1.12
CA ARG A 7 -13.31 10.80 -1.90
C ARG A 7 -14.04 11.51 -3.05
N ARG A 8 -14.11 12.84 -3.03
CA ARG A 8 -14.88 13.69 -3.97
C ARG A 8 -14.06 14.76 -4.70
N GLY A 9 -12.72 14.75 -4.58
CA GLY A 9 -11.90 15.80 -5.18
C GLY A 9 -10.52 15.30 -5.56
N PHE A 10 -10.28 15.16 -6.86
CA PHE A 10 -8.96 14.90 -7.40
C PHE A 10 -8.16 16.19 -7.47
N ILE A 11 -6.92 16.14 -6.98
CA ILE A 11 -5.87 17.06 -7.44
C ILE A 11 -5.14 16.33 -8.57
N GLN A 12 -5.49 16.65 -9.81
CA GLN A 12 -4.53 16.54 -10.91
C GLN A 12 -3.39 17.50 -10.59
N GLY A 13 -2.28 16.95 -10.08
CA GLY A 13 -1.04 17.70 -9.92
C GLY A 13 -0.36 17.84 -11.27
N ALA A 14 -0.86 18.72 -12.14
CA ALA A 14 -0.10 19.19 -13.30
C ALA A 14 1.19 19.86 -12.80
N ALA A 15 2.32 19.43 -13.35
CA ALA A 15 3.60 20.08 -13.13
C ALA A 15 3.52 21.52 -13.66
N VAL A 16 3.64 22.50 -12.77
CA VAL A 16 3.99 23.87 -13.18
C VAL A 16 5.48 24.02 -13.00
N ALA A 17 6.20 24.03 -14.12
CA ALA A 17 7.59 24.45 -14.19
C ALA A 17 7.65 25.95 -13.89
N GLY A 18 8.08 26.30 -12.68
CA GLY A 18 8.45 27.66 -12.30
C GLY A 18 9.95 27.72 -12.07
N ALA A 19 10.69 28.21 -13.06
CA ALA A 19 12.09 28.56 -12.87
C ALA A 19 12.19 29.66 -11.80
N LEU A 20 12.86 29.39 -10.69
CA LEU A 20 13.30 30.43 -9.76
C LEU A 20 14.81 30.62 -9.91
N ALA A 21 15.17 31.78 -10.47
CA ALA A 21 16.50 32.35 -10.41
C ALA A 21 16.94 32.49 -8.94
N ALA A 22 18.20 32.15 -8.67
CA ALA A 22 18.82 32.33 -7.37
C ALA A 22 18.90 33.83 -7.03
N ALA A 23 18.20 34.26 -5.99
CA ALA A 23 18.43 35.55 -5.34
C ALA A 23 19.55 35.41 -4.28
N PRO A 24 20.39 36.43 -4.06
CA PRO A 24 21.53 36.33 -3.16
C PRO A 24 21.09 36.26 -1.70
N ALA A 25 21.89 35.58 -0.88
CA ALA A 25 21.67 35.41 0.55
C ALA A 25 21.58 36.77 1.25
N SER A 26 20.38 37.12 1.72
CA SER A 26 20.19 38.19 2.71
C SER A 26 20.08 37.56 4.10
N ALA A 27 20.83 38.11 5.05
CA ALA A 27 20.92 37.63 6.42
C ALA A 27 19.55 37.61 7.10
N GLN A 28 19.15 36.46 7.65
CA GLN A 28 17.95 36.36 8.47
C GLN A 28 18.16 37.01 9.86
N PRO A 29 17.15 37.70 10.43
CA PRO A 29 17.21 38.16 11.81
C PRO A 29 17.05 36.98 12.77
N LYS A 30 17.84 36.97 13.87
CA LYS A 30 17.78 35.96 14.93
C LYS A 30 16.43 36.01 15.66
N GLY A 31 15.48 35.19 15.23
CA GLY A 31 14.21 34.93 15.92
C GLY A 31 14.41 33.97 17.10
N LYS A 32 13.71 34.22 18.21
CA LYS A 32 13.67 33.35 19.40
C LYS A 32 13.25 31.92 19.03
N PRO A 33 13.73 30.89 19.76
CA PRO A 33 13.33 29.51 19.48
C PRO A 33 11.82 29.38 19.64
N GLY A 34 11.13 29.04 18.55
CA GLY A 34 9.72 28.66 18.57
C GLY A 34 9.58 27.33 19.32
N THR A 35 8.59 27.25 20.21
CA THR A 35 8.24 26.02 20.91
C THR A 35 7.76 24.97 19.92
N GLU A 36 8.57 23.94 19.70
CA GLU A 36 8.12 22.70 19.08
C GLU A 36 6.94 22.13 19.89
N THR A 37 5.74 22.16 19.30
CA THR A 37 4.62 21.38 19.84
C THR A 37 4.90 19.91 19.55
N LYS A 38 5.56 19.24 20.51
CA LYS A 38 5.76 17.80 20.52
C LYS A 38 4.40 17.11 20.52
N THR A 39 4.12 16.29 19.51
CA THR A 39 3.00 15.35 19.53
C THR A 39 3.15 14.47 20.78
N PRO A 40 2.18 14.45 21.72
CA PRO A 40 2.26 13.59 22.88
C PRO A 40 2.21 12.13 22.43
N GLY A 41 3.28 11.36 22.67
CA GLY A 41 3.23 9.90 22.55
C GLY A 41 4.50 9.19 22.13
N LEU A 42 5.40 9.84 21.38
CA LEU A 42 6.62 9.20 20.87
C LEU A 42 7.86 10.05 21.19
N THR A 43 8.31 10.01 22.45
CA THR A 43 9.66 10.44 22.78
C THR A 43 10.61 9.24 22.62
N THR A 44 11.74 9.45 21.95
CA THR A 44 12.81 8.44 21.77
C THR A 44 13.30 7.84 23.10
N ASP A 45 13.08 8.53 24.21
CA ASP A 45 13.42 8.05 25.55
C ASP A 45 12.60 6.82 26.00
N LYS A 46 11.39 6.60 25.46
CA LYS A 46 10.64 5.34 25.69
C LYS A 46 11.15 4.17 24.84
N LEU A 47 11.85 4.44 23.73
CA LEU A 47 12.45 3.42 22.86
C LEU A 47 13.80 2.89 23.37
N LYS A 48 14.43 3.59 24.35
CA LYS A 48 15.70 3.20 24.95
C LYS A 48 15.59 2.06 25.98
N GLN A 49 14.38 1.63 26.35
CA GLN A 49 14.22 0.38 27.07
C GLN A 49 14.57 -0.77 26.10
N GLN A 50 15.78 -1.30 26.24
CA GLN A 50 16.20 -2.53 25.55
C GLN A 50 15.29 -3.67 26.02
N ARG A 51 14.15 -3.82 25.36
CA ARG A 51 13.36 -5.04 25.45
C ARG A 51 14.21 -6.12 24.80
N PRO A 52 14.35 -7.30 25.43
CA PRO A 52 15.04 -8.41 24.77
C PRO A 52 14.40 -8.61 23.39
N PRO A 53 15.20 -8.90 22.34
CA PRO A 53 14.64 -9.21 21.04
C PRO A 53 13.61 -10.33 21.22
N PHE A 54 12.42 -10.14 20.65
CA PHE A 54 11.42 -11.19 20.66
C PHE A 54 11.96 -12.35 19.82
N ARG A 55 11.97 -13.56 20.39
CA ARG A 55 12.31 -14.76 19.63
C ARG A 55 11.02 -15.28 18.99
N VAL A 56 11.04 -15.49 17.69
CA VAL A 56 9.93 -16.09 16.95
C VAL A 56 10.28 -17.52 16.56
N GLY A 57 9.29 -18.40 16.62
CA GLY A 57 9.34 -19.68 15.92
C GLY A 57 8.75 -19.53 14.52
N PHE A 58 9.21 -20.34 13.58
CA PHE A 58 8.63 -20.41 12.24
C PHE A 58 7.62 -21.56 12.17
N GLN A 59 6.46 -21.27 11.62
CA GLN A 59 5.44 -22.27 11.30
C GLN A 59 5.05 -22.05 9.84
N HIS A 60 5.08 -23.13 9.05
CA HIS A 60 4.50 -23.11 7.73
C HIS A 60 2.97 -23.13 7.86
N VAL A 61 2.30 -22.12 7.32
CA VAL A 61 0.84 -21.93 7.48
C VAL A 61 0.08 -22.09 6.18
N PHE A 62 0.69 -21.82 5.03
CA PHE A 62 0.01 -21.85 3.75
C PHE A 62 0.98 -22.11 2.60
N ASP A 63 0.57 -22.96 1.66
CA ASP A 63 1.27 -23.29 0.43
C ASP A 63 0.34 -23.03 -0.77
N PRO A 64 0.67 -22.06 -1.64
CA PRO A 64 -0.12 -21.75 -2.83
C PRO A 64 -0.04 -22.85 -3.91
N SER A 65 0.71 -23.93 -3.71
CA SER A 65 0.76 -25.08 -4.63
C SER A 65 -0.30 -26.14 -4.30
N VAL A 66 -0.96 -26.09 -3.13
CA VAL A 66 -1.95 -27.09 -2.73
C VAL A 66 -3.12 -27.12 -3.74
N GLY A 67 -3.31 -28.26 -4.40
CA GLY A 67 -4.35 -28.45 -5.41
C GLY A 67 -3.95 -28.08 -6.84
N GLU A 68 -2.74 -27.57 -7.06
CA GLU A 68 -2.18 -27.29 -8.39
C GLU A 68 -1.35 -28.47 -8.91
N LYS A 69 -1.15 -28.52 -10.22
CA LYS A 69 -0.23 -29.49 -10.85
C LYS A 69 1.23 -29.04 -10.75
N GLU A 70 1.43 -27.74 -10.79
CA GLU A 70 2.75 -27.09 -10.80
C GLU A 70 3.02 -26.43 -9.45
N ALA A 71 4.27 -26.07 -9.19
CA ALA A 71 4.62 -25.26 -8.03
C ALA A 71 4.19 -23.81 -8.25
N TRP A 72 3.73 -23.16 -7.18
CA TRP A 72 3.36 -21.74 -7.16
C TRP A 72 4.05 -21.05 -5.99
N TYR A 73 4.25 -19.74 -6.11
CA TYR A 73 4.78 -18.93 -5.02
C TYR A 73 3.77 -17.91 -4.52
N ILE A 74 4.01 -17.40 -3.32
CA ILE A 74 3.37 -16.21 -2.78
C ILE A 74 4.48 -15.29 -2.28
N ASN A 75 4.37 -13.99 -2.53
CA ASN A 75 5.28 -13.01 -1.96
C ASN A 75 4.52 -11.98 -1.09
N ASP A 76 4.51 -10.70 -1.42
CA ASP A 76 3.83 -9.64 -0.70
C ASP A 76 2.34 -9.96 -0.52
N HIS A 77 1.87 -9.78 0.70
CA HIS A 77 0.59 -10.28 1.12
C HIS A 77 -0.05 -9.43 2.21
N CYS A 78 -1.36 -9.59 2.36
CA CYS A 78 -2.16 -8.98 3.40
C CYS A 78 -3.06 -10.02 4.06
N PHE A 79 -3.01 -10.06 5.39
CA PHE A 79 -4.00 -10.74 6.21
C PHE A 79 -5.04 -9.73 6.70
N ILE A 80 -6.32 -10.08 6.59
CA ILE A 80 -7.41 -9.32 7.18
C ILE A 80 -8.42 -10.26 7.83
N ARG A 81 -8.97 -9.84 8.98
CA ARG A 81 -10.04 -10.58 9.65
C ARG A 81 -11.38 -9.91 9.34
N ALA A 82 -12.30 -10.69 8.76
CA ALA A 82 -13.66 -10.27 8.48
C ALA A 82 -14.48 -10.11 9.77
N ASN A 83 -15.63 -9.44 9.66
CA ASN A 83 -16.55 -9.20 10.79
C ASN A 83 -17.10 -10.49 11.40
N ASP A 84 -17.22 -11.57 10.62
CA ASP A 84 -17.65 -12.90 11.09
C ASP A 84 -16.51 -13.69 11.79
N GLY A 85 -15.32 -13.07 11.90
CA GLY A 85 -14.13 -13.66 12.50
C GLY A 85 -13.28 -14.50 11.56
N THR A 86 -13.70 -14.72 10.31
CA THR A 86 -12.93 -15.44 9.29
C THR A 86 -11.69 -14.63 8.88
N TRP A 87 -10.54 -15.28 8.80
CA TRP A 87 -9.32 -14.69 8.27
C TRP A 87 -9.28 -14.85 6.75
N HIS A 88 -8.82 -13.81 6.07
CA HIS A 88 -8.56 -13.78 4.64
C HIS A 88 -7.09 -13.45 4.40
N LEU A 89 -6.49 -14.12 3.42
CA LEU A 89 -5.16 -13.87 2.89
C LEU A 89 -5.31 -13.45 1.44
N PHE A 90 -4.75 -12.30 1.10
CA PHE A 90 -4.51 -11.87 -0.27
C PHE A 90 -3.03 -11.78 -0.51
N GLY A 91 -2.55 -12.17 -1.69
CA GLY A 91 -1.14 -12.04 -2.01
C GLY A 91 -0.88 -12.07 -3.49
N ILE A 92 0.27 -11.54 -3.86
CA ILE A 92 0.80 -11.71 -5.21
C ILE A 92 1.18 -13.18 -5.38
N THR A 93 0.87 -13.74 -6.54
CA THR A 93 1.20 -15.13 -6.87
C THR A 93 1.40 -15.29 -8.36
N HIS A 94 2.21 -16.28 -8.73
CA HIS A 94 2.31 -16.81 -10.08
C HIS A 94 2.87 -18.24 -10.00
N GLN A 95 2.73 -19.00 -11.08
CA GLN A 95 3.36 -20.31 -11.20
C GLN A 95 4.89 -20.17 -11.19
N GLU A 96 5.60 -21.11 -10.58
CA GLU A 96 7.05 -21.18 -10.72
C GLU A 96 7.46 -21.58 -12.16
N PRO A 97 8.60 -21.08 -12.68
CA PRO A 97 9.54 -20.16 -12.04
C PRO A 97 9.00 -18.73 -11.89
N ALA A 98 9.45 -18.04 -10.84
CA ALA A 98 9.06 -16.65 -10.56
C ALA A 98 9.12 -15.74 -11.79
N ASN A 99 8.00 -15.06 -12.07
CA ASN A 99 7.86 -14.15 -13.20
C ASN A 99 6.98 -12.95 -12.80
N PRO A 100 7.59 -11.88 -12.25
CA PRO A 100 6.85 -10.71 -11.77
C PRO A 100 5.95 -10.07 -12.82
N ASP A 101 6.36 -10.11 -14.09
CA ASP A 101 5.60 -9.51 -15.21
C ASP A 101 4.30 -10.28 -15.54
N GLN A 102 4.06 -11.43 -14.90
CA GLN A 102 2.86 -12.26 -15.07
C GLN A 102 1.98 -12.32 -13.81
N GLU A 103 2.33 -11.57 -12.76
CA GLU A 103 1.57 -11.45 -11.52
C GLU A 103 0.31 -10.60 -11.73
N SER A 104 -0.68 -11.21 -12.37
CA SER A 104 -1.84 -10.52 -12.95
C SER A 104 -3.13 -10.72 -12.15
N PHE A 105 -3.10 -11.37 -10.99
CA PHE A 105 -4.23 -11.48 -10.07
C PHE A 105 -3.74 -11.67 -8.64
N PHE A 106 -4.61 -11.47 -7.67
CA PHE A 106 -4.31 -11.81 -6.28
C PHE A 106 -4.82 -13.21 -5.93
N LEU A 107 -3.93 -14.00 -5.32
CA LEU A 107 -4.31 -15.17 -4.54
C LEU A 107 -5.36 -14.77 -3.50
N HIS A 108 -6.34 -15.63 -3.24
CA HIS A 108 -7.23 -15.52 -2.09
C HIS A 108 -7.30 -16.85 -1.33
N ALA A 109 -7.15 -16.81 -0.01
CA ALA A 109 -7.39 -17.94 0.88
C ALA A 109 -8.10 -17.50 2.16
N THR A 110 -8.77 -18.44 2.83
CA THR A 110 -9.49 -18.20 4.08
C THR A 110 -9.14 -19.19 5.18
N ALA A 111 -9.19 -18.78 6.45
CA ALA A 111 -9.00 -19.63 7.61
C ALA A 111 -9.85 -19.18 8.80
N LYS A 112 -10.02 -20.06 9.81
CA LYS A 112 -10.64 -19.67 11.10
C LYS A 112 -9.62 -19.15 12.12
N ASP A 113 -8.35 -19.47 11.95
CA ASP A 113 -7.22 -18.95 12.72
C ASP A 113 -6.14 -18.46 11.75
N VAL A 114 -5.39 -17.42 12.13
CA VAL A 114 -4.31 -16.86 11.29
C VAL A 114 -3.20 -17.89 11.03
N LYS A 115 -3.04 -18.89 11.92
CA LYS A 115 -2.12 -20.02 11.75
C LYS A 115 -2.66 -21.12 10.85
N GLY A 116 -3.88 -20.98 10.34
CA GLY A 116 -4.56 -21.96 9.49
C GLY A 116 -5.45 -22.95 10.28
N PRO A 117 -5.85 -24.07 9.65
CA PRO A 117 -5.56 -24.41 8.27
C PRO A 117 -6.20 -23.41 7.30
N TRP A 118 -5.45 -23.06 6.26
CA TRP A 118 -5.89 -22.16 5.21
C TRP A 118 -6.50 -22.95 4.05
N THR A 119 -7.61 -22.46 3.51
CA THR A 119 -8.29 -23.02 2.34
C THR A 119 -8.23 -22.03 1.21
N LYS A 120 -7.66 -22.44 0.06
CA LYS A 120 -7.67 -21.62 -1.16
C LYS A 120 -9.09 -21.32 -1.61
N GLN A 121 -9.28 -20.11 -2.11
CA GLN A 121 -10.50 -19.63 -2.75
C GLN A 121 -10.20 -19.28 -4.22
N ALA A 122 -11.23 -18.90 -4.97
CA ALA A 122 -11.02 -18.33 -6.30
C ALA A 122 -10.14 -17.07 -6.22
N PRO A 123 -9.21 -16.87 -7.16
CA PRO A 123 -8.39 -15.66 -7.17
C PRO A 123 -9.26 -14.43 -7.38
N VAL A 124 -8.77 -13.29 -6.91
CA VAL A 124 -9.46 -12.00 -7.00
C VAL A 124 -8.66 -11.01 -7.82
N MET A 125 -9.34 -9.99 -8.35
CA MET A 125 -8.70 -8.83 -8.97
C MET A 125 -7.75 -9.18 -10.13
N GLN A 126 -8.22 -9.97 -11.11
CA GLN A 126 -7.51 -10.10 -12.39
C GLN A 126 -7.25 -8.70 -12.98
N ALA A 127 -6.00 -8.41 -13.34
CA ALA A 127 -5.54 -7.17 -13.92
C ALA A 127 -6.43 -6.78 -15.10
N ASP A 128 -6.91 -5.54 -15.10
CA ASP A 128 -7.84 -5.03 -16.09
C ASP A 128 -7.23 -3.85 -16.85
N ALA A 129 -6.97 -4.07 -18.14
CA ALA A 129 -6.45 -3.06 -19.05
C ALA A 129 -7.33 -1.80 -19.15
N LYS A 130 -8.64 -1.89 -18.83
CA LYS A 130 -9.52 -0.70 -18.77
C LYS A 130 -9.10 0.29 -17.69
N PHE A 131 -8.40 -0.18 -16.67
CA PHE A 131 -7.83 0.63 -15.61
C PHE A 131 -6.32 0.87 -15.82
N GLY A 132 -5.74 0.42 -16.93
CA GLY A 132 -4.30 0.53 -17.20
C GLY A 132 -3.43 -0.48 -16.46
N GLU A 133 -4.00 -1.62 -16.05
CA GLU A 133 -3.30 -2.64 -15.27
C GLU A 133 -2.77 -3.75 -16.20
N SER A 134 -1.47 -4.03 -16.18
CA SER A 134 -0.89 -5.30 -16.66
C SER A 134 -0.54 -6.24 -15.51
N VAL A 135 -0.26 -5.68 -14.33
CA VAL A 135 0.03 -6.41 -13.08
C VAL A 135 -0.78 -5.83 -11.92
N VAL A 136 -0.95 -6.63 -10.87
CA VAL A 136 -1.50 -6.20 -9.59
C VAL A 136 -0.62 -6.70 -8.44
N TRP A 137 -0.14 -5.78 -7.62
CA TRP A 137 0.90 -6.04 -6.63
C TRP A 137 0.59 -5.46 -5.25
N ALA A 138 1.22 -6.07 -4.23
CA ALA A 138 1.32 -5.64 -2.85
C ALA A 138 -0.02 -5.13 -2.29
N PRO A 139 -1.04 -6.00 -2.20
CA PRO A 139 -2.35 -5.60 -1.72
C PRO A 139 -2.28 -5.25 -0.24
N HIS A 140 -2.96 -4.19 0.19
CA HIS A 140 -3.20 -3.88 1.59
C HIS A 140 -4.66 -3.54 1.81
N VAL A 141 -5.31 -4.32 2.68
CA VAL A 141 -6.75 -4.24 2.92
C VAL A 141 -7.04 -3.69 4.31
N VAL A 142 -7.97 -2.73 4.38
CA VAL A 142 -8.51 -2.20 5.64
C VAL A 142 -10.04 -2.27 5.67
N ALA A 143 -10.62 -2.48 6.84
CA ALA A 143 -12.07 -2.39 7.06
C ALA A 143 -12.46 -0.98 7.50
N HIS A 144 -13.43 -0.38 6.83
CA HIS A 144 -13.94 0.96 7.16
C HIS A 144 -15.35 1.18 6.59
N ASP A 145 -16.23 1.82 7.38
CA ASP A 145 -17.62 2.15 7.00
C ASP A 145 -18.43 0.94 6.48
N GLY A 146 -18.28 -0.21 7.13
CA GLY A 146 -18.99 -1.45 6.77
C GLY A 146 -18.53 -2.07 5.44
N LYS A 147 -17.40 -1.63 4.89
CA LYS A 147 -16.77 -2.16 3.68
C LYS A 147 -15.31 -2.49 3.92
N TYR A 148 -14.74 -3.23 2.98
CA TYR A 148 -13.31 -3.48 2.88
C TYR A 148 -12.74 -2.70 1.72
N TRP A 149 -11.57 -2.10 1.93
CA TRP A 149 -10.87 -1.23 1.00
C TRP A 149 -9.50 -1.81 0.76
N MET A 150 -9.23 -2.23 -0.47
CA MET A 150 -7.93 -2.71 -0.90
C MET A 150 -7.23 -1.58 -1.65
N PHE A 151 -6.04 -1.24 -1.18
CA PHE A 151 -5.09 -0.41 -1.92
C PHE A 151 -4.00 -1.33 -2.46
N TYR A 152 -3.64 -1.15 -3.71
CA TYR A 152 -2.69 -2.03 -4.38
C TYR A 152 -1.91 -1.26 -5.42
N CYS A 153 -0.69 -1.71 -5.68
CA CYS A 153 0.07 -1.23 -6.83
C CYS A 153 -0.49 -1.87 -8.10
N ALA A 154 -0.69 -1.09 -9.13
CA ALA A 154 -1.00 -1.57 -10.47
C ALA A 154 -0.31 -0.67 -11.49
N GLY A 155 0.03 -1.22 -12.64
CA GLY A 155 0.69 -0.45 -13.68
C GLY A 155 0.95 -1.26 -14.92
N GLY A 156 1.56 -0.60 -15.90
CA GLY A 156 1.85 -1.14 -17.23
C GLY A 156 3.30 -1.62 -17.39
N ASN A 157 3.86 -1.39 -18.59
CA ASN A 157 5.12 -2.00 -19.03
C ASN A 157 6.39 -1.27 -18.56
N SER A 158 6.29 -0.24 -17.72
CA SER A 158 7.45 0.51 -17.21
C SER A 158 7.25 1.02 -15.79
N HIS A 159 8.36 1.24 -15.08
CA HIS A 159 8.38 1.59 -13.66
C HIS A 159 7.67 2.91 -13.32
N GLU A 160 7.57 3.82 -14.30
CA GLU A 160 6.85 5.10 -14.16
C GLU A 160 5.33 4.95 -14.26
N GLN A 161 4.85 3.78 -14.67
CA GLN A 161 3.43 3.47 -14.81
C GLN A 161 2.88 2.74 -13.58
N PHE A 162 3.72 2.42 -12.59
CA PHE A 162 3.26 1.88 -11.33
C PHE A 162 2.59 2.97 -10.50
N HIS A 163 1.32 2.74 -10.21
CA HIS A 163 0.45 3.67 -9.50
C HIS A 163 -0.32 2.91 -8.42
N ILE A 164 -0.87 3.65 -7.46
CA ILE A 164 -1.66 3.05 -6.39
C ILE A 164 -3.13 3.15 -6.75
N HIS A 165 -3.74 1.99 -6.93
CA HIS A 165 -5.16 1.80 -7.20
C HIS A 165 -5.91 1.45 -5.93
N MET A 166 -7.24 1.57 -5.99
CA MET A 166 -8.14 1.21 -4.93
C MET A 166 -9.31 0.37 -5.45
N ALA A 167 -9.73 -0.62 -4.66
CA ALA A 167 -10.93 -1.39 -4.87
C ALA A 167 -11.70 -1.58 -3.56
N THR A 168 -13.02 -1.76 -3.66
CA THR A 168 -13.87 -2.01 -2.50
C THR A 168 -14.58 -3.35 -2.58
N SER A 169 -14.85 -3.94 -1.43
CA SER A 169 -15.62 -5.17 -1.30
C SER A 169 -16.53 -5.10 -0.07
N SER A 170 -17.67 -5.78 -0.11
CA SER A 170 -18.54 -6.00 1.05
C SER A 170 -18.31 -7.36 1.73
N ASP A 171 -17.63 -8.28 1.06
CA ASP A 171 -17.55 -9.71 1.42
C ASP A 171 -16.13 -10.30 1.35
N LEU A 172 -15.12 -9.49 0.97
CA LEU A 172 -13.73 -9.89 0.74
C LEU A 172 -13.54 -10.94 -0.39
N ALA A 173 -14.58 -11.24 -1.17
CA ALA A 173 -14.52 -12.19 -2.29
C ALA A 173 -14.78 -11.48 -3.62
N SER A 174 -15.73 -10.55 -3.64
CA SER A 174 -16.12 -9.76 -4.80
C SER A 174 -15.58 -8.34 -4.66
N TRP A 175 -14.77 -7.92 -5.61
CA TRP A 175 -14.09 -6.62 -5.57
C TRP A 175 -14.53 -5.73 -6.73
N THR A 176 -14.76 -4.44 -6.43
CA THR A 176 -15.09 -3.41 -7.40
C THR A 176 -14.01 -2.34 -7.37
N ARG A 177 -13.29 -2.19 -8.50
CA ARG A 177 -12.31 -1.11 -8.70
C ARG A 177 -12.98 0.25 -8.62
N HIS A 178 -12.29 1.24 -8.07
CA HIS A 178 -12.78 2.61 -8.09
C HIS A 178 -12.69 3.17 -9.51
N PRO A 179 -13.76 3.78 -10.06
CA PRO A 179 -13.80 4.24 -11.46
C PRO A 179 -12.79 5.34 -11.78
N ALA A 180 -12.27 6.02 -10.76
CA ALA A 180 -11.29 7.09 -10.90
C ALA A 180 -9.86 6.65 -10.53
N ASN A 181 -9.57 5.35 -10.48
CA ASN A 181 -8.19 4.88 -10.39
C ASN A 181 -7.33 5.46 -11.54
N PRO A 182 -6.04 5.73 -11.29
CA PRO A 182 -5.30 5.56 -10.03
C PRO A 182 -5.62 6.62 -8.95
N MET A 183 -5.51 6.24 -7.67
CA MET A 183 -5.67 7.15 -6.52
C MET A 183 -4.40 7.98 -6.24
N VAL A 184 -3.22 7.36 -6.39
CA VAL A 184 -1.94 8.05 -6.26
C VAL A 184 -1.12 7.83 -7.52
N VAL A 185 -0.71 8.95 -8.12
CA VAL A 185 0.24 9.01 -9.22
C VAL A 185 1.47 9.76 -8.71
N ASP A 186 2.56 9.04 -8.61
CA ASP A 186 3.89 9.52 -8.27
C ASP A 186 4.84 8.69 -9.14
N GLY A 187 5.93 9.26 -9.65
CA GLY A 187 6.62 8.72 -10.83
C GLY A 187 7.28 7.35 -10.65
N TYR A 188 8.60 7.29 -10.79
CA TYR A 188 9.33 6.02 -10.77
C TYR A 188 9.09 5.22 -9.46
N ASP A 189 8.67 3.96 -9.59
CA ASP A 189 8.50 2.98 -8.50
C ASP A 189 7.51 3.38 -7.39
N ALA A 190 6.39 4.06 -7.69
CA ALA A 190 5.34 4.30 -6.71
C ALA A 190 4.51 3.03 -6.42
N ARG A 191 4.86 2.30 -5.35
CA ARG A 191 4.30 0.97 -5.05
C ARG A 191 4.24 0.63 -3.56
N ASP A 192 3.71 -0.55 -3.27
CA ASP A 192 3.63 -1.17 -1.94
C ASP A 192 2.83 -0.32 -0.93
N PRO A 193 1.57 0.02 -1.27
CA PRO A 193 0.75 0.88 -0.42
C PRO A 193 0.42 0.20 0.91
N MET A 194 0.63 0.93 2.01
CA MET A 194 0.24 0.53 3.35
C MET A 194 -0.64 1.61 3.95
N VAL A 195 -1.76 1.21 4.54
CA VAL A 195 -2.80 2.15 5.01
C VAL A 195 -3.08 1.96 6.49
N LEU A 196 -3.06 3.04 7.24
CA LEU A 196 -3.41 3.05 8.66
C LEU A 196 -4.13 4.34 9.05
N ARG A 197 -4.84 4.28 10.18
CA ARG A 197 -5.49 5.44 10.79
C ARG A 197 -4.55 6.06 11.83
N VAL A 198 -4.27 7.36 11.70
CA VAL A 198 -3.51 8.16 12.67
C VAL A 198 -4.40 9.33 13.12
N GLY A 199 -4.93 9.23 14.34
CA GLY A 199 -5.90 10.20 14.85
C GLY A 199 -7.15 10.27 13.97
N ASN A 200 -7.45 11.44 13.42
CA ASN A 200 -8.58 11.67 12.52
C ASN A 200 -8.24 11.58 11.02
N GLN A 201 -7.03 11.13 10.68
CA GLN A 201 -6.58 10.98 9.29
C GLN A 201 -6.31 9.51 8.97
N TRP A 202 -6.64 9.12 7.75
CA TRP A 202 -6.01 8.00 7.07
C TRP A 202 -4.67 8.45 6.52
N VAL A 203 -3.68 7.59 6.67
CA VAL A 203 -2.34 7.75 6.10
C VAL A 203 -2.14 6.56 5.17
N LEU A 204 -1.85 6.84 3.90
CA LEU A 204 -1.34 5.86 2.95
C LEU A 204 0.13 6.19 2.76
N TYR A 205 1.01 5.26 3.12
CA TYR A 205 2.45 5.38 2.86
C TYR A 205 2.90 4.31 1.87
N TYR A 206 3.92 4.62 1.08
CA TYR A 206 4.33 3.83 -0.07
C TYR A 206 5.80 4.09 -0.39
N CYS A 207 6.42 3.15 -1.11
CA CYS A 207 7.76 3.32 -1.66
C CYS A 207 7.67 4.12 -2.96
N ALA A 208 8.63 5.00 -3.21
CA ALA A 208 8.82 5.71 -4.49
C ALA A 208 10.24 6.26 -4.56
N THR A 209 10.64 6.83 -5.68
CA THR A 209 11.83 7.69 -5.72
C THR A 209 11.53 9.12 -5.28
N GLU A 210 12.55 9.83 -4.80
CA GLU A 210 12.42 11.22 -4.34
C GLU A 210 11.79 12.13 -5.42
N THR A 211 12.22 11.98 -6.68
CA THR A 211 11.65 12.69 -7.83
C THR A 211 10.96 11.73 -8.79
N PRO A 212 9.98 12.19 -9.61
CA PRO A 212 9.36 11.32 -10.61
C PRO A 212 10.33 10.76 -11.66
N GLN A 213 11.48 11.42 -11.87
CA GLN A 213 12.53 10.99 -12.81
C GLN A 213 13.54 10.01 -12.19
N GLY A 214 13.32 9.58 -10.95
CA GLY A 214 14.21 8.68 -10.21
C GLY A 214 14.90 9.35 -9.01
N GLY A 215 16.01 8.76 -8.58
CA GLY A 215 16.80 9.21 -7.42
C GLY A 215 16.80 8.19 -6.29
N HIS A 216 16.95 8.67 -5.04
CA HIS A 216 16.91 7.79 -3.88
C HIS A 216 15.51 7.21 -3.66
N HIS A 217 15.43 5.92 -3.34
CA HIS A 217 14.19 5.32 -2.85
C HIS A 217 13.86 5.88 -1.47
N VAL A 218 12.63 6.33 -1.31
CA VAL A 218 12.10 6.97 -0.11
C VAL A 218 10.73 6.39 0.21
N VAL A 219 10.33 6.52 1.48
CA VAL A 219 8.93 6.30 1.87
C VAL A 219 8.22 7.64 1.78
N LYS A 220 7.17 7.71 0.96
CA LYS A 220 6.27 8.85 0.85
C LYS A 220 4.95 8.53 1.53
N ALA A 221 4.19 9.58 1.85
CA ALA A 221 2.86 9.42 2.44
C ALA A 221 1.90 10.51 1.96
N VAL A 222 0.65 10.10 1.77
CA VAL A 222 -0.51 10.97 1.53
C VAL A 222 -1.54 10.75 2.63
N THR A 223 -2.37 11.76 2.87
CA THR A 223 -3.38 11.70 3.93
C THR A 223 -4.78 11.97 3.41
N SER A 224 -5.76 11.34 4.01
CA SER A 224 -7.17 11.55 3.70
C SER A 224 -7.99 11.61 5.01
N PRO A 225 -8.94 12.54 5.15
CA PRO A 225 -9.85 12.52 6.29
C PRO A 225 -10.83 11.34 6.22
N ASP A 226 -11.14 10.87 5.01
CA ASP A 226 -12.25 9.98 4.72
C ASP A 226 -11.85 8.63 4.13
N LEU A 227 -10.59 8.35 3.78
CA LEU A 227 -10.13 7.15 3.03
C LEU A 227 -10.51 7.21 1.57
#